data_AF-A0A093RMN4-F1
#
_entry.id   AF-A0A093RMN4-F1
#
_cell.length_a   1.000
_cell.length_b   1.000
_cell.length_c   1.000
_cell.angle_alpha   90.00
_cell.angle_beta   90.00
_cell.angle_gamma   90.00
#
_symmetry.space_group_name_H-M   'P 1'
#
loop_
_entity.id
_entity.type
_entity.pdbx_description
1 polymer ?
#
loop_
_entity_poly.entity_id
_entity_poly.type
_entity_poly.pdbx_seq_one_letter_code
_entity_poly.pdbx_strand_id
1 'polypeptide(L)'
;EIRGRNHTERCLISSLMQYFCEPRQESPTARAGCKLCPQDWQLHRDRCYWLSKEKGNWTHGKTDCENQKSQLVVLRDKKEEVNMEEKA
;
A
#
# COMPACT_ATOMS: atom_id res chain seq x y z
N GLU A 1 -10.20 -7.82 -14.73
CA GLU A 1 -10.23 -6.74 -15.72
C GLU A 1 -9.48 -5.54 -15.17
N ILE A 2 -8.20 -5.36 -15.53
CA ILE A 2 -7.41 -4.22 -15.04
C ILE A 2 -7.78 -3.02 -15.93
N ARG A 3 -8.72 -2.20 -15.47
CA ARG A 3 -9.09 -0.94 -16.14
C ARG A 3 -7.82 -0.10 -16.29
N GLY A 4 -7.38 0.11 -17.52
CA GLY A 4 -6.20 0.94 -17.81
C GLY A 4 -6.41 2.35 -17.25
N ARG A 5 -5.37 2.91 -16.61
CA ARG A 5 -5.40 4.30 -16.09
C ARG A 5 -5.55 5.29 -17.24
N ASN A 6 -6.46 6.25 -17.08
CA ASN A 6 -6.64 7.38 -17.98
C ASN A 6 -5.38 8.30 -17.96
N HIS A 7 -5.19 9.10 -19.01
CA HIS A 7 -4.08 10.04 -19.14
C HIS A 7 -3.97 11.00 -17.94
N THR A 8 -5.12 11.54 -17.48
CA THR A 8 -5.17 12.42 -16.30
C THR A 8 -4.69 11.72 -15.03
N GLU A 9 -5.09 10.47 -14.81
CA GLU A 9 -4.63 9.67 -13.66
C GLU A 9 -3.12 9.43 -13.72
N ARG A 10 -2.57 9.23 -14.92
CA ARG A 10 -1.11 9.08 -15.11
C ARG A 10 -0.37 10.38 -14.75
N CYS A 11 -0.89 11.54 -15.13
CA CYS A 11 -0.30 12.83 -14.77
C CYS A 11 -0.36 13.10 -13.26
N LEU A 12 -1.51 12.85 -12.62
CA LEU A 12 -1.67 13.02 -11.17
C LEU A 12 -0.69 12.15 -10.38
N ILE A 13 -0.55 10.88 -10.76
CA ILE A 13 0.41 9.97 -10.13
C ILE A 13 1.84 10.47 -10.31
N SER A 14 2.20 10.96 -11.50
CA SER A 14 3.53 11.52 -11.76
C SER A 14 3.83 12.74 -10.88
N SER A 15 2.87 13.63 -10.68
CA SER A 15 3.04 14.81 -9.82
C SER A 15 3.14 14.43 -8.34
N LEU A 16 2.31 13.49 -7.89
CA LEU A 16 2.37 12.98 -6.51
C LEU A 16 3.71 12.31 -6.21
N MET A 17 4.21 11.49 -7.14
CA MET A 17 5.53 10.87 -7.00
C MET A 17 6.63 11.93 -6.89
N GLN A 18 6.61 12.97 -7.71
CA GLN A 18 7.62 14.05 -7.62
C GLN A 18 7.57 14.81 -6.29
N TYR A 19 6.37 15.01 -5.74
CA TYR A 19 6.19 15.75 -4.49
C TYR A 19 6.58 14.93 -3.25
N PHE A 20 6.11 13.68 -3.18
CA PHE A 20 6.31 12.81 -2.00
C PHE A 20 7.63 12.03 -2.04
N CYS A 21 8.16 11.74 -3.23
CA CYS A 21 9.45 11.10 -3.40
C CYS A 21 10.51 12.18 -3.63
N GLU A 22 11.02 12.77 -2.55
CA GLU A 22 12.15 13.69 -2.62
C GLU A 22 13.40 12.93 -3.14
N PRO A 23 14.18 13.49 -4.09
CA PRO A 23 15.35 12.80 -4.63
C PRO A 23 16.47 12.82 -3.59
N ARG A 24 16.46 11.85 -2.67
CA ARG A 24 17.64 11.57 -1.84
C ARG A 24 18.63 10.76 -2.69
N GLN A 25 19.49 11.50 -3.38
CA GLN A 25 20.63 11.06 -4.19
C GLN A 25 20.32 10.51 -5.59
N GLU A 26 21.22 10.83 -6.51
CA GLU A 26 21.22 10.58 -7.97
C GLU A 26 21.32 9.10 -8.37
N SER A 27 20.92 8.16 -7.50
CA SER A 27 20.92 6.74 -7.84
C SER A 27 19.66 6.37 -8.63
N PRO A 28 19.78 5.80 -9.85
CA PRO A 28 18.63 5.33 -10.63
C PRO A 28 17.75 4.32 -9.87
N THR A 29 18.34 3.61 -8.91
CA THR A 29 17.65 2.62 -8.06
C THR A 29 16.71 3.26 -7.02
N ALA A 30 16.96 4.49 -6.57
CA ALA A 30 16.10 5.16 -5.58
C ALA A 30 14.77 5.61 -6.19
N ARG A 31 14.78 6.08 -7.46
CA ARG A 31 13.54 6.38 -8.21
C ARG A 31 12.74 5.12 -8.53
N ALA A 32 13.41 3.99 -8.76
CA ALA A 32 12.75 2.70 -8.99
C ALA A 32 12.09 2.14 -7.72
N GLY A 33 12.56 2.55 -6.53
CA GLY A 33 12.08 2.09 -5.22
C GLY A 33 10.99 2.95 -4.57
N CYS A 34 10.65 4.12 -5.10
CA CYS A 34 9.60 4.93 -4.48
C CYS A 34 8.20 4.38 -4.80
N LYS A 35 7.47 3.98 -3.76
CA LYS A 35 6.08 3.52 -3.83
C LYS A 35 5.22 4.42 -2.96
N LEU A 36 4.04 4.76 -3.48
CA LEU A 36 3.02 5.45 -2.72
C LEU A 36 1.92 4.46 -2.35
N CYS A 37 1.49 4.52 -1.11
CA CYS A 37 0.32 3.79 -0.62
C CYS A 37 -0.89 4.71 -0.55
N PRO A 38 -2.12 4.16 -0.52
CA PRO A 38 -3.31 4.94 -0.22
C PRO A 38 -3.18 5.64 1.14
N GLN A 39 -3.99 6.67 1.34
CA GLN A 39 -3.99 7.40 2.61
C GLN A 39 -4.29 6.46 3.78
N ASP A 40 -3.56 6.60 4.89
CA ASP A 40 -3.67 5.76 6.10
C ASP A 40 -3.22 4.30 5.92
N TRP A 41 -2.64 3.96 4.76
CA TRP A 41 -1.96 2.68 4.53
C TRP A 41 -0.47 2.80 4.79
N GLN A 42 0.11 1.76 5.38
CA GLN A 42 1.52 1.68 5.67
C GLN A 42 2.27 0.93 4.59
N LEU A 43 3.27 1.58 4.00
CA LEU A 43 4.21 0.92 3.10
C LEU A 43 5.17 0.05 3.90
N HIS A 44 5.23 -1.24 3.58
CA HIS A 44 6.27 -2.14 4.03
C HIS A 44 6.86 -2.88 2.83
N ARG A 45 8.15 -2.63 2.58
CA ARG A 45 8.86 -3.06 1.36
C ARG A 45 8.12 -2.57 0.11
N ASP A 46 7.52 -3.48 -0.64
CA ASP A 46 6.81 -3.21 -1.88
C ASP A 46 5.28 -3.36 -1.76
N ARG A 47 4.76 -3.56 -0.54
CA ARG A 47 3.33 -3.79 -0.28
C ARG A 47 2.79 -2.76 0.70
N CYS A 48 1.55 -2.36 0.48
CA CYS A 48 0.80 -1.47 1.35
C CYS A 48 -0.11 -2.31 2.25
N TYR A 49 -0.08 -2.04 3.54
CA TYR A 49 -0.88 -2.73 4.54
C TYR A 49 -1.76 -1.72 5.27
N TRP A 50 -2.98 -2.13 5.57
CA TRP A 50 -3.89 -1.37 6.39
C TRP A 50 -4.53 -2.31 7.40
N LEU A 51 -4.55 -1.87 8.65
CA LEU A 51 -5.16 -2.61 9.74
C LEU A 51 -6.50 -1.97 10.04
N SER A 52 -7.57 -2.76 9.94
CA SER A 52 -8.89 -2.31 10.37
C SER A 52 -8.89 -2.07 11.88
N LYS A 53 -9.45 -0.93 12.30
CA LYS A 53 -9.69 -0.63 13.72
C LYS A 53 -10.89 -1.38 14.28
N GLU A 54 -11.74 -1.91 13.40
CA GLU A 54 -12.95 -2.63 13.77
C GLU A 54 -12.65 -4.10 14.01
N LYS A 55 -13.16 -4.63 15.13
CA LYS A 55 -13.09 -6.06 15.43
C LYS A 55 -14.31 -6.73 14.83
N GLY A 56 -14.10 -7.73 13.98
CA GLY A 56 -15.17 -8.46 13.31
C GLY A 56 -14.80 -9.92 13.09
N ASN A 57 -15.73 -10.68 12.51
CA ASN A 57 -15.42 -12.03 12.05
C ASN A 57 -14.60 -11.97 10.74
N TRP A 58 -13.98 -13.10 10.39
CA TRP A 58 -13.12 -13.20 9.21
C TRP A 58 -13.82 -12.78 7.90
N THR A 59 -15.09 -13.16 7.74
CA THR A 59 -15.90 -12.83 6.56
C THR A 59 -16.13 -11.33 6.42
N HIS A 60 -16.38 -10.64 7.54
CA HIS A 60 -16.53 -9.19 7.58
C HIS A 60 -15.20 -8.52 7.19
N GLY A 61 -14.10 -8.92 7.83
CA GLY A 61 -12.78 -8.36 7.51
C GLY A 61 -12.38 -8.59 6.04
N LYS A 62 -12.73 -9.74 5.46
CA LYS A 62 -12.51 -9.98 4.03
C LYS A 62 -13.29 -9.01 3.14
N THR A 63 -14.58 -8.85 3.43
CA THR A 63 -15.47 -7.95 2.69
C THR A 63 -14.99 -6.49 2.80
N ASP A 64 -14.53 -6.07 3.98
CA ASP A 64 -14.01 -4.72 4.20
C ASP A 64 -12.76 -4.45 3.37
N CYS A 65 -11.83 -5.41 3.30
CA CYS A 65 -10.66 -5.29 2.43
C CYS A 65 -11.05 -5.20 0.95
N GLU A 66 -12.02 -6.02 0.49
CA GLU A 66 -12.50 -6.01 -0.89
C GLU A 66 -13.17 -4.67 -1.24
N ASN A 67 -13.94 -4.08 -0.32
CA ASN A 67 -14.54 -2.75 -0.47
C ASN A 67 -13.47 -1.65 -0.65
N GLN A 68 -12.32 -1.78 -0.01
CA GLN A 68 -11.16 -0.91 -0.23
C GLN A 68 -10.33 -1.25 -1.48
N LYS A 69 -10.86 -2.11 -2.37
CA LYS A 69 -10.15 -2.62 -3.56
C LYS A 69 -8.81 -3.28 -3.20
N SER A 70 -8.75 -3.90 -2.03
CA SER A 70 -7.58 -4.58 -1.49
C SER A 70 -7.90 -6.04 -1.19
N GLN A 71 -6.94 -6.76 -0.61
CA GLN A 71 -7.11 -8.16 -0.24
C GLN A 71 -6.75 -8.36 1.22
N LEU A 72 -7.53 -9.18 1.90
CA LEU A 72 -7.24 -9.57 3.27
C LEU A 72 -5.88 -10.29 3.32
N VAL A 73 -4.95 -9.77 4.12
CA VAL A 73 -3.63 -10.36 4.26
C VAL A 73 -3.73 -11.70 4.98
N VAL A 74 -3.16 -12.74 4.38
CA VAL A 74 -2.92 -14.02 5.05
C VAL A 74 -1.43 -14.07 5.32
N LEU A 75 -1.06 -13.91 6.58
CA LEU A 75 0.32 -13.98 7.00
C LEU A 75 0.77 -15.43 6.92
N ARG A 76 1.70 -15.71 6.02
CA ARG A 76 2.31 -17.04 5.85
C ARG A 76 3.75 -17.06 6.33
N ASP A 77 4.38 -15.90 6.42
CA ASP A 77 5.77 -15.72 6.79
C ASP A 77 5.87 -15.06 8.15
N LYS A 78 6.54 -15.72 9.10
CA LYS A 78 6.75 -15.23 10.48
C LYS A 78 7.35 -13.82 10.55
N LYS A 79 8.07 -13.39 9.50
CA LYS A 79 8.68 -12.06 9.43
C LYS A 79 7.67 -10.93 9.14
N GLU A 80 6.50 -11.26 8.59
CA GLU A 80 5.40 -10.30 8.38
C GLU A 80 4.52 -10.17 9.64
N GLU A 81 4.42 -11.22 10.45
CA GLU A 81 3.62 -11.23 11.69
C GLU A 81 4.19 -10.29 12.76
N VAL A 82 5.50 -10.38 13.00
CA VAL A 82 6.20 -9.64 14.06
C VAL A 82 6.09 -8.10 13.88
N ASN A 83 5.87 -7.61 12.65
CA ASN A 83 5.88 -6.18 12.37
C ASN A 83 4.47 -5.54 12.33
N MET A 84 3.40 -6.34 12.24
CA MET A 84 2.03 -5.81 12.31
C MET A 84 1.52 -5.71 13.76
N GLU A 85 2.06 -6.53 14.67
CA GLU A 85 1.79 -6.42 16.12
C GLU A 85 2.49 -5.23 16.78
N GLU A 86 3.67 -4.81 16.30
CA GLU A 86 4.43 -3.69 16.91
C GLU A 86 3.79 -2.30 16.66
N LYS A 87 2.75 -2.23 15.81
CA LYS A 87 2.08 -0.96 15.47
C LYS A 87 0.55 -0.99 15.63
N ALA A 88 0.03 -2.06 16.25
CA ALA A 88 -1.38 -2.20 16.62
C ALA A 88 -1.72 -1.40 17.88
#